data_AF-A0A9P3TBN7-F1
#
_entry.id   AF-A0A9P3TBN7-F1
#
_cell.length_a   1.000
_cell.length_b   1.000
_cell.length_c   1.000
_cell.angle_alpha   90.00
_cell.angle_beta   90.00
_cell.angle_gamma   90.00
#
_symmetry.space_group_name_H-M   'P 1'
#
loop_
_entity.id
_entity.type
_entity.pdbx_description
1 polymer ?
#
loop_
_entity_poly.entity_id
_entity_poly.type
_entity_poly.pdbx_seq_one_letter_code
_entity_poly.pdbx_strand_id
1 'polypeptide(L)'
;MTVRAGYVSAKQPFTIKLECEHSPRVNVTFTGSTMAGTNDVILLSQYSGNPNIGIQLKYIDNYSTNKIIVKNGTAFRVLQNAGTHETLNFNSSYYYKGGGSPVSGGPVKANAEFIFTYP
;
A
#
# COMPACT_ATOMS: atom_id res chain seq x y z
N MET A 1 -22.85 5.27 17.47
CA MET A 1 -21.61 4.45 17.54
C MET A 1 -20.54 5.17 16.74
N THR A 2 -19.56 5.80 17.39
CA THR A 2 -18.51 6.56 16.70
C THR A 2 -17.45 5.59 16.19
N VAL A 3 -17.45 5.31 14.89
CA VAL A 3 -16.40 4.48 14.28
C VAL A 3 -15.08 5.26 14.35
N ARG A 4 -14.06 4.66 14.97
CA ARG A 4 -12.72 5.25 15.07
C ARG A 4 -11.96 5.09 13.75
N ALA A 5 -11.06 6.02 13.47
CA ALA A 5 -10.16 5.91 12.32
C ALA A 5 -9.33 4.63 12.42
N GLY A 6 -9.14 3.93 11.30
CA GLY A 6 -8.40 2.68 11.30
C GLY A 6 -8.54 1.88 10.01
N TYR A 7 -7.65 0.91 9.84
CA TYR A 7 -7.76 -0.07 8.78
C TYR A 7 -8.78 -1.14 9.14
N VAL A 8 -9.48 -1.65 8.14
CA VAL A 8 -10.35 -2.82 8.28
C VAL A 8 -9.47 -4.07 8.35
N SER A 9 -9.80 -5.00 9.25
CA SER A 9 -8.99 -6.21 9.48
C SER A 9 -8.88 -7.11 8.25
N ALA A 10 -9.88 -7.07 7.36
CA ALA A 10 -9.89 -7.77 6.09
C ALA A 10 -8.79 -7.24 5.15
N LYS A 11 -7.95 -8.14 4.67
CA LYS A 11 -6.82 -7.84 3.78
C LYS A 11 -6.99 -8.59 2.48
N GLN A 12 -6.61 -7.93 1.38
CA GLN A 12 -6.47 -8.58 0.09
C GLN A 12 -4.97 -8.64 -0.26
N PRO A 13 -4.34 -9.83 -0.15
CA PRO A 13 -2.94 -10.00 -0.50
C PRO A 13 -2.73 -9.91 -2.01
N PHE A 14 -1.57 -9.41 -2.42
CA PHE A 14 -1.08 -9.46 -3.80
C PHE A 14 0.44 -9.58 -3.82
N THR A 15 0.99 -10.03 -4.94
CA THR A 15 2.42 -10.26 -5.10
C THR A 15 2.94 -9.66 -6.39
N ILE A 16 4.21 -9.26 -6.37
CA ILE A 16 4.97 -8.87 -7.55
C ILE A 16 6.14 -9.83 -7.66
N LYS A 17 6.24 -10.55 -8.77
CA LYS A 17 7.35 -11.47 -9.05
C LYS A 17 8.41 -10.74 -9.86
N LEU A 18 9.67 -10.91 -9.48
CA LEU A 18 10.82 -10.34 -10.17
C LEU A 18 11.78 -11.46 -10.55
N GLU A 19 12.28 -11.37 -11.79
CA GLU A 19 13.44 -12.12 -12.25
C GLU A 19 14.64 -11.19 -12.18
N CYS A 20 15.65 -11.57 -11.40
CA CYS A 20 16.79 -10.72 -11.08
C CYS A 20 18.10 -11.38 -11.53
N GLU A 21 18.98 -10.59 -12.14
CA GLU A 21 20.33 -11.01 -12.53
C GLU A 21 21.38 -10.16 -11.81
N HIS A 22 22.54 -10.75 -11.49
CA HIS A 22 23.66 -10.08 -10.80
C HIS A 22 23.36 -9.62 -9.36
N SER A 23 22.40 -10.28 -8.72
CA SER A 23 22.02 -10.08 -7.32
C SER A 23 21.82 -8.62 -6.90
N PRO A 24 20.94 -7.88 -7.59
CA PRO A 24 20.79 -6.45 -7.40
C PRO A 24 20.17 -6.12 -6.05
N ARG A 25 20.43 -4.89 -5.62
CA ARG A 25 19.62 -4.23 -4.60
C ARG A 25 18.40 -3.62 -5.26
N VAL A 26 17.23 -3.76 -4.64
CA VAL A 26 15.97 -3.25 -5.21
C VAL A 26 15.24 -2.40 -4.19
N ASN A 27 14.93 -1.17 -4.57
CA ASN A 27 13.96 -0.33 -3.88
C ASN A 27 12.69 -0.22 -4.74
N VAL A 28 11.57 0.01 -4.08
CA VAL A 28 10.30 0.32 -4.74
C VAL A 28 9.74 1.62 -4.20
N THR A 29 9.12 2.39 -5.09
CA THR A 29 8.33 3.59 -4.76
C THR A 29 6.93 3.41 -5.31
N PHE A 30 5.90 3.72 -4.51
CA PHE A 30 4.52 3.77 -4.99
C PHE A 30 4.07 5.23 -5.08
N THR A 31 3.42 5.61 -6.18
CA THR A 31 2.83 6.95 -6.37
C THR A 31 1.36 6.86 -6.76
N GLY A 32 0.53 7.74 -6.21
CA GLY A 32 -0.89 7.80 -6.49
C GLY A 32 -1.56 8.97 -5.75
N SER A 33 -2.84 9.20 -6.02
CA SER A 33 -3.62 10.21 -5.28
C SER A 33 -3.82 9.75 -3.84
N THR A 34 -3.48 10.60 -2.87
CA THR A 34 -3.58 10.29 -1.44
C THR A 34 -4.79 10.95 -0.78
N MET A 35 -5.30 10.31 0.25
CA MET A 35 -6.34 10.88 1.10
C MET A 35 -5.73 11.96 2.01
N ALA A 36 -6.30 13.16 1.99
CA ALA A 36 -5.82 14.25 2.83
C ALA A 36 -5.90 13.90 4.33
N GLY A 37 -4.92 14.33 5.11
CA GLY A 37 -4.90 14.12 6.57
C GLY A 37 -4.53 12.71 7.03
N THR A 38 -3.97 11.88 6.14
CA THR A 38 -3.50 10.52 6.47
C THR A 38 -2.00 10.33 6.26
N ASN A 39 -1.21 11.41 6.28
CA ASN A 39 0.25 11.38 6.09
C ASN A 39 0.70 10.61 4.84
N ASP A 40 -0.09 10.69 3.77
CA ASP A 40 0.20 10.08 2.47
C ASP A 40 0.29 8.54 2.45
N VAL A 41 -0.22 7.86 3.48
CA VAL A 41 -0.20 6.38 3.55
C VAL A 41 -1.48 5.70 3.04
N ILE A 42 -2.50 6.49 2.69
CA ILE A 42 -3.81 6.00 2.24
C ILE A 42 -4.07 6.52 0.83
N LEU A 43 -4.30 5.61 -0.10
CA LEU A 43 -4.73 5.94 -1.46
C LEU A 43 -6.19 6.40 -1.44
N LEU A 44 -6.46 7.49 -2.12
CA LEU A 44 -7.79 8.08 -2.25
C LEU A 44 -8.67 7.24 -3.19
N SER A 45 -9.93 7.01 -2.78
CA SER A 45 -10.93 6.44 -3.69
C SER A 45 -11.22 7.40 -4.84
N GLN A 46 -11.21 6.88 -6.07
CA GLN A 46 -11.58 7.59 -7.29
C GLN A 46 -13.10 7.72 -7.45
N TYR A 47 -13.88 6.93 -6.72
CA TYR A 47 -15.33 7.02 -6.71
C TYR A 47 -15.82 7.95 -5.60
N SER A 48 -16.84 8.76 -5.95
CA SER A 48 -17.55 9.63 -5.02
C SER A 48 -18.44 8.84 -4.05
N GLY A 49 -18.87 9.48 -2.95
CA GLY A 49 -19.81 8.93 -1.98
C GLY A 49 -19.18 8.42 -0.68
N ASN A 50 -17.87 8.11 -0.70
CA ASN A 50 -17.12 7.68 0.48
C ASN A 50 -15.76 8.41 0.61
N PRO A 51 -15.75 9.73 0.89
CA PRO A 51 -14.51 10.51 0.96
C PRO A 51 -13.57 10.10 2.11
N ASN A 52 -14.12 9.40 3.11
CA ASN A 52 -13.36 8.90 4.26
C ASN A 52 -12.90 7.45 4.11
N ILE A 53 -13.14 6.81 2.95
CA ILE A 53 -12.70 5.44 2.66
C ILE A 53 -11.59 5.47 1.60
N GLY A 54 -10.51 4.77 1.89
CA GLY A 54 -9.38 4.62 0.98
C GLY A 54 -8.72 3.25 1.13
N ILE A 55 -7.58 3.08 0.48
CA ILE A 55 -6.84 1.82 0.48
C ILE A 55 -5.45 2.05 1.08
N GLN A 56 -5.11 1.29 2.12
CA GLN A 56 -3.75 1.22 2.66
C GLN A 56 -3.01 0.06 2.02
N LEU A 57 -1.76 0.29 1.63
CA LEU A 57 -0.84 -0.75 1.19
C LEU A 57 0.22 -1.04 2.26
N LYS A 58 0.56 -2.31 2.42
CA LYS A 58 1.59 -2.77 3.35
C LYS A 58 2.47 -3.80 2.68
N TYR A 59 3.77 -3.54 2.62
CA TYR A 59 4.76 -4.53 2.23
C TYR A 59 4.99 -5.50 3.40
N ILE A 60 5.01 -6.80 3.06
CA ILE A 60 5.28 -7.90 3.97
C ILE A 60 6.63 -8.46 3.53
N ASP A 61 7.67 -8.14 4.30
CA ASP A 61 9.01 -8.62 4.00
C ASP A 61 9.07 -10.14 4.20
N ASN A 62 9.58 -10.86 3.21
CA ASN A 62 9.75 -12.32 3.29
C ASN A 62 10.99 -12.74 4.08
N TYR A 63 11.94 -11.82 4.22
CA TYR A 63 13.23 -12.07 4.85
C TYR A 63 13.28 -11.61 6.30
N SER A 64 12.23 -10.96 6.79
CA SER A 64 12.15 -10.49 8.17
C SER A 64 10.70 -10.46 8.67
N THR A 65 10.51 -10.23 9.96
CA THR A 65 9.16 -9.99 10.52
C THR A 65 8.65 -8.57 10.28
N ASN A 66 9.44 -7.73 9.60
CA ASN A 66 9.12 -6.33 9.37
C ASN A 66 7.98 -6.20 8.36
N LYS A 67 7.15 -5.17 8.60
CA LYS A 67 6.06 -4.80 7.70
C LYS A 67 6.12 -3.30 7.50
N ILE A 68 6.19 -2.87 6.26
CA ILE A 68 6.34 -1.45 5.92
C ILE A 68 4.98 -0.94 5.44
N ILE A 69 4.45 0.10 6.09
CA ILE A 69 3.31 0.83 5.55
C ILE A 69 3.84 1.65 4.38
N VAL A 70 3.25 1.44 3.20
CA VAL A 70 3.67 2.15 1.99
C VAL A 70 3.23 3.61 2.11
N LYS A 71 4.19 4.52 2.02
CA LYS A 71 3.96 5.96 1.98
C LYS A 71 4.18 6.46 0.56
N ASN A 72 3.23 7.23 0.04
CA ASN A 72 3.27 7.78 -1.31
C ASN A 72 4.59 8.52 -1.57
N GLY A 73 5.20 8.28 -2.74
CA GLY A 73 6.44 8.92 -3.17
C GLY A 73 7.68 8.60 -2.33
N THR A 74 7.58 7.70 -1.35
CA THR A 74 8.70 7.32 -0.49
C THR A 74 9.28 5.99 -0.94
N ALA A 75 10.53 6.00 -1.41
CA ALA A 75 11.25 4.77 -1.74
C ALA A 75 11.56 3.97 -0.48
N PHE A 76 11.40 2.65 -0.54
CA PHE A 76 11.87 1.74 0.50
C PHE A 76 12.51 0.50 -0.12
N ARG A 77 13.47 -0.08 0.58
CA ARG A 77 14.19 -1.27 0.15
C ARG A 77 13.31 -2.50 0.31
N VAL A 78 13.18 -3.28 -0.76
CA VAL A 78 12.47 -4.56 -0.75
C VAL A 78 13.43 -5.74 -0.84
N LEU A 79 14.59 -5.56 -1.47
CA LEU A 79 15.63 -6.60 -1.59
C LEU A 79 17.01 -5.98 -1.34
N GLN A 80 17.81 -6.63 -0.49
CA GLN A 80 19.19 -6.22 -0.23
C GLN A 80 20.20 -6.93 -1.13
N ASN A 81 19.95 -8.19 -1.45
CA ASN A 81 20.76 -9.04 -2.32
C ASN A 81 19.80 -10.04 -2.96
N ALA A 82 19.25 -9.68 -4.13
CA ALA A 82 18.20 -10.48 -4.75
C ALA A 82 18.73 -11.83 -5.26
N GLY A 83 18.00 -12.91 -4.99
CA GLY A 83 18.15 -14.18 -5.71
C GLY A 83 17.57 -14.07 -7.12
N THR A 84 17.71 -15.14 -7.92
CA THR A 84 17.22 -15.15 -9.31
C THR A 84 15.72 -14.94 -9.41
N HIS A 85 14.95 -15.57 -8.52
CA HIS A 85 13.49 -15.47 -8.50
C HIS A 85 13.05 -14.88 -7.17
N GLU A 86 12.43 -13.71 -7.23
CA GLU A 86 12.01 -12.98 -6.06
C GLU A 86 10.49 -12.79 -6.08
N THR A 87 9.88 -12.94 -4.91
CA THR A 87 8.45 -12.67 -4.73
C THR A 87 8.30 -11.59 -3.68
N LEU A 88 7.77 -10.44 -4.06
CA LEU A 88 7.48 -9.33 -3.16
C LEU A 88 6.02 -9.43 -2.72
N ASN A 89 5.79 -9.53 -1.41
CA ASN A 89 4.47 -9.72 -0.85
C ASN A 89 3.88 -8.42 -0.32
N PHE A 90 2.62 -8.15 -0.65
CA PHE A 90 1.90 -6.98 -0.20
C PHE A 90 0.52 -7.35 0.31
N ASN A 91 -0.01 -6.54 1.22
CA ASN A 91 -1.40 -6.54 1.60
C ASN A 91 -2.01 -5.18 1.24
N SER A 92 -3.19 -5.22 0.65
CA SER A 92 -4.09 -4.07 0.57
C SER A 92 -5.22 -4.21 1.59
N SER A 93 -5.71 -3.11 2.12
CA SER A 93 -6.82 -3.10 3.09
C SER A 93 -7.60 -1.81 2.97
N TYR A 94 -8.92 -1.88 3.19
CA TYR A 94 -9.71 -0.67 3.35
C TYR A 94 -9.26 0.11 4.59
N TYR A 95 -9.30 1.43 4.48
CA TYR A 95 -9.03 2.34 5.59
C TYR A 95 -10.16 3.35 5.73
N TYR A 96 -10.62 3.55 6.96
CA TYR A 96 -11.57 4.58 7.30
C TYR A 96 -10.87 5.69 8.09
N LYS A 97 -10.98 6.94 7.60
CA LYS A 97 -10.34 8.12 8.20
C LYS A 97 -10.96 8.58 9.52
N GLY A 98 -12.17 8.14 9.84
CA GLY A 98 -12.93 8.75 10.94
C GLY A 98 -13.58 10.08 10.52
N GLY A 99 -13.97 10.90 11.51
CA GLY A 99 -14.54 12.23 11.26
C GLY A 99 -16.07 12.30 11.21
N GLY A 100 -16.77 11.23 11.61
CA GLY A 100 -18.21 11.26 11.92
C GLY A 100 -19.16 11.24 10.70
N SER A 101 -18.67 11.34 9.46
CA SER A 101 -19.53 11.15 8.29
C SER A 101 -19.94 9.68 8.15
N PRO A 102 -21.22 9.38 7.86
CA PRO A 102 -21.66 8.01 7.61
C PRO A 102 -20.88 7.39 6.44
N VAL A 103 -20.42 6.15 6.61
CA VAL A 103 -19.95 5.32 5.49
C VAL A 103 -21.18 4.87 4.73
N SER A 104 -21.20 5.11 3.43
CA SER A 104 -22.28 4.67 2.55
C SER A 104 -21.86 3.43 1.75
N GLY A 105 -22.81 2.56 1.43
CA GLY A 105 -22.53 1.43 0.54
C GLY A 105 -22.18 1.94 -0.86
N GLY A 106 -21.15 1.37 -1.48
CA GLY A 106 -20.75 1.75 -2.84
C GLY A 106 -19.38 1.19 -3.22
N PRO A 107 -19.01 1.29 -4.51
CA PRO A 107 -17.71 0.84 -4.98
C PRO A 107 -16.59 1.74 -4.46
N VAL A 108 -15.41 1.15 -4.26
CA VAL A 108 -14.17 1.85 -3.92
C VAL A 108 -13.11 1.40 -4.91
N LYS A 109 -12.38 2.35 -5.49
CA LYS A 109 -11.28 2.09 -6.43
C LYS A 109 -10.17 3.08 -6.16
N ALA A 110 -8.93 2.61 -6.06
CA ALA A 110 -7.76 3.47 -6.03
C ALA A 110 -6.68 2.88 -6.95
N ASN A 111 -5.87 3.74 -7.55
CA ASN A 111 -4.75 3.33 -8.39
C ASN A 111 -3.45 3.86 -7.79
N ALA A 112 -2.38 3.09 -7.94
CA ALA A 112 -1.02 3.53 -7.69
C ALA A 112 -0.10 2.96 -8.76
N GLU A 113 0.90 3.74 -9.15
CA GLU A 113 2.02 3.31 -9.97
C GLU A 113 3.17 2.87 -9.04
N PHE A 114 3.87 1.79 -9.41
CA PHE A 114 5.07 1.36 -8.70
C PHE A 114 6.29 1.44 -9.62
N ILE A 115 7.40 1.94 -9.08
CA ILE A 115 8.66 2.09 -9.80
C ILE A 115 9.74 1.37 -9.01
N PHE A 116 10.45 0.45 -9.67
CA PHE A 116 11.64 -0.18 -9.13
C PHE A 116 12.89 0.61 -9.50
N THR A 117 13.79 0.77 -8.54
CA THR A 117 15.10 1.41 -8.74
C THR A 117 16.19 0.49 -8.23
N TYR A 118 17.31 0.45 -8.96
CA TYR A 118 18.44 -0.45 -8.74
C TYR A 118 19.69 0.37 -8.38
N PRO A 119 19.85 0.78 -7.10
CA PRO A 119 20.98 1.57 -6.64
C PRO A 119 22.27 0.77 -6.49
#